data_AF-A0A6L7LLU4-F1
#
_entry.id   AF-A0A6L7LLU4-F1
#
_cell.length_a   1.000
_cell.length_b   1.000
_cell.length_c   1.000
_cell.angle_alpha   90.00
_cell.angle_beta   90.00
_cell.angle_gamma   90.00
#
_symmetry.space_group_name_H-M   'P 1'
#
loop_
_entity.id
_entity.type
_entity.pdbx_description
1 polymer ?
#
loop_
_entity_poly.entity_id
_entity_poly.type
_entity_poly.pdbx_seq_one_letter_code
_entity_poly.pdbx_strand_id
1 'polypeptide(L)' 'MSAHRSVPVIDALSAAMAKVNSLTLVARNLADVAGLDADVLNPFEA' A
#
# COMPACT_ATOMS: atom_id res chain seq x y z
N MET A 1 -8.22 -19.05 -11.53
CA MET A 1 -7.49 -17.87 -12.03
C MET A 1 -7.93 -16.70 -11.17
N SER A 2 -7.22 -16.43 -10.07
CA SER A 2 -7.62 -15.41 -9.11
C SER A 2 -7.37 -14.04 -9.75
N ALA A 3 -8.43 -13.28 -9.99
CA ALA A 3 -8.30 -11.92 -10.49
C ALA A 3 -7.59 -11.09 -9.40
N HIS A 4 -6.32 -10.77 -9.62
CA HIS A 4 -5.68 -9.73 -8.83
C HIS A 4 -6.52 -8.46 -9.02
N ARG A 5 -6.97 -7.86 -7.90
CA ARG A 5 -7.77 -6.63 -7.97
C ARG A 5 -7.00 -5.57 -8.75
N SER A 6 -7.71 -4.74 -9.51
CA SER A 6 -7.07 -3.57 -10.13
C SER A 6 -6.53 -2.67 -9.01
N VAL A 7 -5.23 -2.37 -9.05
CA VAL A 7 -4.57 -1.48 -8.09
C VAL A 7 -4.28 -0.16 -8.81
N PRO A 8 -4.63 1.00 -8.22
CA PRO A 8 -4.27 2.29 -8.79
C PRO A 8 -2.75 2.41 -8.93
N VAL A 9 -2.29 2.92 -10.08
CA VAL A 9 -0.84 2.96 -10.40
C VAL A 9 -0.06 3.78 -9.36
N ILE A 10 -0.63 4.88 -8.88
CA ILE A 10 0.03 5.76 -7.89
C ILE A 10 0.21 5.03 -6.55
N ASP A 11 -0.79 4.27 -6.11
CA ASP A 11 -0.73 3.52 -4.85
C ASP A 11 0.28 2.37 -4.96
N ALA A 12 0.31 1.69 -6.10
CA ALA A 12 1.30 0.65 -6.39
C ALA A 12 2.74 1.19 -6.38
N LEU A 13 2.98 2.33 -7.04
CA LEU A 13 4.30 2.96 -7.07
C LEU A 13 4.72 3.50 -5.69
N SER A 14 3.78 4.07 -4.93
CA SER A 14 4.05 4.57 -3.58
C SER A 14 4.39 3.43 -2.62
N ALA A 15 3.64 2.32 -2.66
CA ALA A 15 3.94 1.12 -1.89
C ALA A 15 5.28 0.49 -2.29
N ALA A 16 5.59 0.43 -3.59
CA ALA A 16 6.87 -0.06 -4.08
C ALA A 16 8.04 0.82 -3.59
N MET A 17 7.89 2.15 -3.64
CA MET A 17 8.88 3.08 -3.13
C MET A 17 9.11 2.88 -1.62
N ALA A 18 8.04 2.78 -0.84
CA ALA A 18 8.14 2.55 0.60
C ALA A 18 8.88 1.24 0.90
N LYS A 19 8.51 0.15 0.21
CA LYS A 19 9.16 -1.17 0.34
C LYS A 19 10.65 -1.13 0.01
N VAL A 20 11.03 -0.55 -1.14
CA VAL A 20 12.44 -0.49 -1.57
C VAL A 20 13.31 0.34 -0.63
N ASN A 21 12.72 1.36 0.00
CA ASN A 21 13.44 2.26 0.90
C ASN A 21 13.30 1.88 2.38
N SER A 22 12.67 0.74 2.71
CA SER A 22 12.42 0.32 4.11
C SER A 22 11.67 1.40 4.92
N LEU A 23 10.68 2.04 4.29
CA LEU A 23 9.82 3.06 4.89
C LEU A 23 8.43 2.48 5.17
N THR A 24 7.73 3.09 6.13
CA THR A 24 6.30 2.82 6.38
C THR A 24 5.44 3.80 5.58
N LEU A 25 4.54 3.27 4.75
CA LEU A 25 3.59 4.07 3.98
C LEU A 25 2.39 4.45 4.86
N VAL A 26 2.32 5.73 5.23
CA VAL A 26 1.20 6.27 6.01
C VAL A 26 0.08 6.69 5.06
N ALA A 27 -1.08 6.05 5.16
CA ALA A 27 -2.22 6.32 4.28
C ALA A 27 -3.55 6.18 5.02
N ARG A 28 -4.54 7.03 4.67
CA ARG A 28 -5.90 6.90 5.21
C ARG A 28 -6.63 5.67 4.65
N ASN A 29 -6.41 5.33 3.38
CA ASN A 29 -7.05 4.18 2.76
C ASN A 29 -6.06 3.03 2.60
N LEU A 30 -6.10 2.08 3.54
CA LEU A 30 -5.24 0.89 3.49
C LEU A 30 -5.71 -0.13 2.46
N ALA A 31 -6.99 -0.09 2.05
CA ALA A 31 -7.54 -1.07 1.11
C ALA A 31 -6.87 -1.00 -0.27
N ASP A 32 -6.44 0.19 -0.69
CA ASP A 32 -5.82 0.41 -2.00
C ASP A 32 -4.39 -0.12 -2.07
N VAL A 33 -3.71 -0.21 -0.92
CA VAL A 33 -2.33 -0.69 -0.79
C VAL A 33 -2.22 -2.07 -0.16
N ALA A 34 -3.35 -2.65 0.28
CA ALA A 34 -3.41 -3.98 0.87
C ALA A 34 -2.90 -5.05 -0.12
N GLY A 35 -1.98 -5.89 0.36
CA GLY A 35 -1.39 -6.99 -0.42
C GLY A 35 -0.20 -6.61 -1.30
N LEU A 36 0.39 -5.41 -1.11
CA LEU A 36 1.57 -4.94 -1.84
C LEU A 36 2.90 -5.13 -1.08
N ASP A 37 2.90 -5.88 0.03
CA ASP A 37 4.06 -6.17 0.90
C ASP A 37 4.83 -4.92 1.38
N ALA A 38 4.16 -3.78 1.47
CA ALA A 38 4.69 -2.58 2.11
C ALA A 38 4.16 -2.51 3.55
N ASP A 39 4.97 -2.01 4.47
CA ASP A 39 4.50 -1.66 5.81
C ASP A 39 3.57 -0.45 5.69
N VAL A 40 2.34 -0.58 6.15
CA VAL A 40 1.32 0.47 6.05
C VAL A 40 0.77 0.85 7.42
N LEU A 41 0.49 2.14 7.61
CA LEU A 41 -0.09 2.67 8.84
C LEU A 41 -1.22 3.64 8.50
N ASN A 42 -2.40 3.42 9.08
CA ASN A 42 -3.47 4.41 9.06
C ASN A 42 -3.45 5.22 10.35
N PRO A 43 -3.14 6.53 10.32
CA PRO A 43 -3.05 7.33 11.54
C PRO A 43 -4.41 7.64 12.18
N PHE A 44 -5.51 7.24 11.52
CA PHE A 44 -6.87 7.39 12.02
C PHE A 44 -7.44 6.10 12.63
N GLU A 45 -6.72 4.99 12.50
CA GLU A 45 -7.05 3.73 13.16
C GLU A 45 -6.19 3.62 14.43
N ALA A 46 -6.85 3.44 15.57
CA ALA A 46 -6.24 3.43 16.91
C ALA A 46 -5.67 2.05 17.28
#